data_AF-A0A9E3WCC0-F1
#
_entry.id   AF-A0A9E3WCC0-F1
#
_cell.length_a   1.000
_cell.length_b   1.000
_cell.length_c   1.000
_cell.angle_alpha   90.00
_cell.angle_beta   90.00
_cell.angle_gamma   90.00
#
_symmetry.space_group_name_H-M   'P 1'
#
loop_
_entity.id
_entity.type
_entity.pdbx_description
1 polymer ?
#
loop_
_entity_poly.entity_id
_entity_poly.type
_entity_poly.pdbx_seq_one_letter_code
_entity_poly.pdbx_strand_id
1 'polypeptide(L)' 'MTPEQIRAILMGMLISGGMLIQGNIPNIISAGKLKIKSTERARIAVPLGAILLIVYYIVLFVI' A
#
# COMPACT_ATOMS: atom_id res chain seq x y z
N MET A 1 4.95 -7.39 22.26
CA MET A 1 5.24 -6.90 20.89
C MET A 1 6.56 -6.17 20.93
N THR A 2 7.49 -6.53 20.07
CA THR A 2 8.75 -5.78 19.95
C THR A 2 8.53 -4.52 19.10
N PRO A 3 9.36 -3.48 19.25
CA PRO A 3 9.27 -2.25 18.43
C PRO A 3 9.25 -2.54 16.92
N GLU A 4 9.96 -3.58 16.48
CA GLU A 4 10.07 -4.01 15.08
C GLU A 4 8.74 -4.59 14.57
N GLN A 5 8.02 -5.35 15.41
CA GLN A 5 6.70 -5.87 15.08
C GLN A 5 5.67 -4.74 14.92
N ILE A 6 5.73 -3.71 15.78
CA ILE A 6 4.85 -2.54 15.67
C ILE A 6 5.16 -1.77 14.38
N ARG A 7 6.45 -1.55 14.08
CA ARG A 7 6.88 -0.90 12.85
C ARG A 7 6.45 -1.68 11.61
N ALA A 8 6.56 -3.00 11.62
CA ALA A 8 6.11 -3.86 10.52
C ALA A 8 4.60 -3.73 10.27
N ILE A 9 3.79 -3.76 11.33
CA ILE A 9 2.33 -3.61 11.23
C ILE A 9 1.96 -2.22 10.70
N LEU A 10 2.56 -1.15 11.23
CA LEU A 10 2.30 0.22 10.78
C LEU A 10 2.65 0.41 9.30
N MET A 11 3.82 -0.10 8.89
CA MET A 11 4.24 -0.01 7.49
C MET A 11 3.37 -0.85 6.57
N GLY A 12 2.96 -2.03 7.00
CA GLY A 12 2.01 -2.87 6.27
C GLY A 12 0.66 -2.18 6.05
N MET A 13 0.14 -1.53 7.10
CA MET A 13 -1.10 -0.76 7.02
C MET A 13 -0.97 0.45 6.07
N LEU A 14 0.13 1.19 6.15
CA LEU A 14 0.39 2.35 5.28
C LEU A 14 0.51 1.94 3.80
N ILE A 15 1.26 0.87 3.52
CA ILE A 15 1.45 0.36 2.15
C ILE A 15 0.12 -0.17 1.60
N SER A 16 -0.63 -0.96 2.37
CA SER A 16 -1.95 -1.49 1.99
C SER A 16 -2.98 -0.38 1.74
N GLY A 17 -3.04 0.62 2.62
CA GLY A 17 -3.90 1.80 2.45
C GLY A 17 -3.59 2.63 1.20
N GLY A 18 -2.38 2.51 0.64
CA GLY A 18 -1.99 3.19 -0.60
C GLY A 18 -2.43 2.48 -1.90
N MET A 19 -2.77 1.18 -1.84
CA MET A 19 -2.94 0.34 -3.04
C MET A 19 -4.26 0.56 -3.77
N LEU A 20 -5.32 0.93 -3.05
CA LEU A 20 -6.65 1.09 -3.63
C LEU A 20 -7.06 2.56 -3.70
N ILE A 21 -7.93 2.89 -4.67
CA ILE A 21 -8.49 4.25 -4.80
C ILE A 21 -9.17 4.68 -3.50
N GLN A 22 -9.86 3.75 -2.86
CA GLN A 22 -10.64 3.98 -1.63
C GLN A 22 -9.76 4.05 -0.37
N GLY A 23 -8.47 3.76 -0.47
CA GLY A 23 -7.60 3.60 0.70
C GLY A 23 -7.18 4.92 1.36
N ASN A 24 -7.26 6.06 0.67
CA ASN A 24 -7.07 7.38 1.27
C ASN A 24 -7.78 8.50 0.48
N ILE A 25 -8.07 9.63 1.14
CA ILE A 25 -8.77 10.79 0.55
C ILE A 25 -8.06 11.33 -0.72
N PRO A 26 -6.72 11.50 -0.75
CA PRO A 26 -6.02 11.96 -1.95
C PRO A 26 -6.23 11.06 -3.17
N ASN A 27 -6.27 9.73 -2.96
CA ASN A 27 -6.50 8.76 -4.02
C ASN A 27 -7.90 8.88 -4.61
N ILE A 28 -8.91 9.14 -3.77
CA ILE A 28 -10.31 9.34 -4.18
C ILE A 28 -10.44 10.63 -5.00
N ILE A 29 -9.89 11.74 -4.51
CA ILE A 29 -9.95 13.04 -5.22
C ILE A 29 -9.21 12.95 -6.56
N SER A 30 -8.03 12.32 -6.59
CA SER A 30 -7.25 12.14 -7.82
C SER A 30 -7.96 11.26 -8.83
N ALA A 31 -8.58 10.16 -8.38
CA ALA A 31 -9.37 9.28 -9.25
C ALA A 31 -10.58 9.99 -9.85
N GLY A 32 -11.26 10.83 -9.07
CA GLY A 32 -12.37 11.66 -9.56
C GLY A 32 -11.95 12.69 -10.61
N LYS A 33 -10.80 13.35 -10.40
CA LYS A 33 -10.26 14.34 -11.35
C LYS A 33 -9.71 13.70 -12.64
N LEU A 34 -9.00 12.58 -12.51
CA LEU A 34 -8.37 11.88 -13.63
C LEU A 34 -9.29 10.85 -14.30
N LYS A 35 -10.53 10.69 -13.81
CA LYS A 35 -11.53 9.70 -14.27
C LYS A 35 -10.99 8.26 -14.35
N ILE A 36 -10.12 7.88 -13.41
CA ILE A 36 -9.52 6.55 -13.37
C ILE A 36 -10.49 5.58 -12.71
N LYS A 37 -10.73 4.41 -13.34
CA LYS A 37 -11.54 3.35 -12.74
C LYS A 37 -10.79 2.65 -11.60
N SER A 38 -11.51 2.27 -10.54
CA SER A 38 -10.94 1.53 -9.40
C SER A 38 -10.21 0.25 -9.80
N THR A 39 -10.69 -0.42 -10.86
CA THR A 39 -10.10 -1.65 -11.38
C THR A 39 -8.79 -1.42 -12.14
N GLU A 40 -8.71 -0.35 -12.95
CA GLU A 40 -7.47 0.02 -13.65
C GLU A 40 -6.35 0.35 -12.68
N ARG A 41 -6.64 1.18 -11.67
CA ARG A 41 -5.63 1.51 -10.67
C ARG A 41 -5.26 0.30 -9.82
N ALA A 42 -6.23 -0.51 -9.40
CA ALA A 42 -5.96 -1.72 -8.62
C ALA A 42 -5.01 -2.67 -9.35
N ARG A 43 -5.15 -2.82 -10.68
CA ARG A 43 -4.29 -3.70 -11.48
C ARG A 43 -2.81 -3.32 -11.44
N ILE A 44 -2.49 -2.05 -11.20
CA ILE A 44 -1.11 -1.57 -11.09
C ILE A 44 -0.70 -1.45 -9.63
N ALA A 45 -1.50 -0.77 -8.81
CA ALA A 45 -1.15 -0.40 -7.45
C ALA A 45 -1.18 -1.58 -6.47
N VAL A 46 -2.03 -2.58 -6.67
CA VAL A 46 -2.05 -3.80 -5.84
C VAL A 46 -0.77 -4.64 -6.03
N PRO A 47 -0.37 -5.03 -7.25
CA PRO A 47 0.87 -5.79 -7.41
C PRO A 47 2.11 -4.98 -7.01
N LEU A 48 2.15 -3.67 -7.30
CA LEU A 48 3.26 -2.82 -6.88
C LEU A 48 3.37 -2.74 -5.35
N GLY A 49 2.23 -2.60 -4.67
CA GLY A 49 2.15 -2.62 -3.22
C GLY A 49 2.53 -3.97 -2.62
N ALA A 50 2.14 -5.09 -3.25
CA ALA A 50 2.51 -6.43 -2.81
C ALA A 50 4.03 -6.66 -2.91
N ILE A 51 4.67 -6.20 -3.99
CA ILE A 51 6.14 -6.22 -4.13
C ILE A 51 6.79 -5.43 -2.99
N LEU A 52 6.27 -4.22 -2.71
CA LEU A 52 6.75 -3.38 -1.61
C LEU A 52 6.62 -4.07 -0.24
N LEU A 53 5.50 -4.76 0.03
CA LEU A 53 5.32 -5.53 1.26
C LEU A 53 6.35 -6.66 1.39
N ILE A 54 6.63 -7.40 0.29
CA ILE A 54 7.62 -8.48 0.29
C ILE A 54 9.01 -7.93 0.54
N VAL A 55 9.40 -6.85 -0.14
CA VAL A 55 10.69 -6.19 0.08
C VAL A 55 10.82 -5.71 1.52
N TYR A 56 9.77 -5.07 2.05
CA TYR A 56 9.78 -4.55 3.41
C TYR A 56 9.88 -5.66 4.47
N TYR A 57 9.23 -6.79 4.21
CA TYR A 57 9.37 -8.00 5.04
C TYR A 57 10.81 -8.52 5.04
N ILE A 58 11.44 -8.65 3.87
CA ILE A 58 12.84 -9.11 3.76
C ILE A 58 13.77 -8.17 4.55
N VAL A 59 13.59 -6.85 4.40
CA VAL A 59 14.43 -5.86 5.08
C VAL A 59 14.28 -5.87 6.59
N LEU A 60 13.10 -6.16 7.14
CA LEU A 60 12.88 -6.14 8.59
C LEU A 60 13.16 -7.46 9.31
N PHE A 61 13.05 -8.59 8.62
CA PHE A 61 13.09 -9.91 9.25
C PHE A 61 14.24 -10.79 8.78
N VAL A 62 14.88 -10.48 7.65
CA VAL A 62 15.97 -11.30 7.08
C VAL A 62 17.32 -10.58 7.19
N ILE A 63 17.34 -9.26 7.03
CA ILE A 63 18.51 -8.39 7.18
C ILE A 63 18.52 -7.81 8.60
#